data_AF-A0A534NZC9-F1
#
_entry.id   AF-A0A534NZC9-F1
#
_cell.length_a   1.000
_cell.length_b   1.000
_cell.length_c   1.000
_cell.angle_alpha   90.00
_cell.angle_beta   90.00
_cell.angle_gamma   90.00
#
_symmetry.space_group_name_H-M   'P 1'
#
loop_
_entity.id
_entity.type
_entity.pdbx_description
1 polymer ?
#
loop_
_entity_poly.entity_id
_entity_poly.type
_entity_poly.pdbx_seq_one_letter_code
_entity_poly.pdbx_strand_id
1 'polypeptide(L)'
;MTWSRREVLRTAAFAALAARSAGAVTEEPALPATGGGRRPEHPMEKMRTRPIPSTGEELPVIGMGTWRTFDVSPDDSSKLGELREVVRRLFEAGGRVIDSSPMYGRAEEVVGHVVPASPKAFLATKVWTSGREEGIAQMQRSMKLMGAQGRPFDLMQIHNLVDWRTHAATLKQWKEAGT
;
A
#
# COMPACT_ATOMS: atom_id res chain seq x y z
N MET A 1 -0.59 -41.56 -1.89
CA MET A 1 -0.28 -41.40 -0.45
C MET A 1 -0.35 -39.92 -0.12
N THR A 2 -1.37 -39.52 0.64
CA THR A 2 -1.61 -38.12 1.03
C THR A 2 -1.19 -37.94 2.47
N TRP A 3 -0.15 -37.15 2.69
CA TRP A 3 0.38 -36.85 4.02
C TRP A 3 -0.40 -35.69 4.65
N SER A 4 -0.72 -35.79 5.93
CA SER A 4 -1.42 -34.74 6.66
C SER A 4 -0.43 -33.72 7.25
N ARG A 5 -0.89 -32.47 7.41
CA ARG A 5 -0.11 -31.36 8.00
C ARG A 5 0.49 -31.66 9.39
N ARG A 6 -0.04 -32.65 10.11
CA ARG A 6 0.47 -33.05 11.44
C ARG A 6 1.69 -33.98 11.37
N GLU A 7 1.94 -34.64 10.24
CA GLU A 7 3.06 -35.58 10.06
C GLU A 7 4.35 -34.85 9.66
N VAL A 8 4.24 -33.73 8.93
CA VAL A 8 5.39 -32.88 8.54
C VAL A 8 6.06 -32.23 9.75
N LEU A 9 5.32 -31.95 10.82
CA LEU A 9 5.84 -31.28 12.02
C LEU A 9 6.49 -32.21 13.05
N ARG A 10 6.43 -33.54 12.84
CA ARG A 10 7.06 -34.53 13.74
C ARG A 10 8.45 -35.01 13.28
N THR A 11 8.89 -34.63 12.07
CA THR A 11 10.12 -35.15 11.46
C THR A 11 11.31 -34.19 11.47
N ALA A 12 11.20 -33.01 12.10
CA ALA A 12 12.28 -32.02 12.15
C ALA A 12 13.06 -32.00 13.49
N ALA A 13 13.07 -33.12 14.22
CA ALA A 13 13.84 -33.25 15.45
C ALA A 13 14.81 -34.44 15.35
N PHE A 14 16.08 -34.16 15.66
CA PHE A 14 17.22 -35.07 15.85
C PHE A 14 17.91 -35.65 14.62
N ALA A 15 19.03 -35.01 14.25
CA ALA A 15 20.32 -35.71 14.08
C ALA A 15 21.47 -34.71 14.28
N ALA A 16 22.04 -34.70 15.48
CA ALA A 16 23.39 -34.21 15.73
C ALA A 16 24.27 -35.42 16.02
N LEU A 17 25.31 -35.70 15.22
CA LEU A 17 26.63 -36.06 15.73
C LEU A 17 27.74 -36.02 14.64
N ALA A 18 28.67 -35.09 14.86
CA ALA A 18 30.12 -35.09 14.63
C ALA A 18 30.76 -35.72 13.37
N ALA A 19 31.47 -34.86 12.64
CA ALA A 19 32.84 -35.15 12.22
C ALA A 19 33.72 -33.93 12.55
N ARG A 20 34.60 -34.08 13.55
CA ARG A 20 35.69 -33.15 13.88
C ARG A 20 36.83 -33.41 12.90
N SER A 21 37.17 -32.42 12.08
CA SER A 21 38.54 -32.27 11.55
C SER A 21 39.14 -31.02 12.18
N ALA A 22 40.33 -31.20 12.76
CA ALA A 22 41.10 -30.14 13.39
C ALA A 22 41.61 -29.16 12.32
N GLY A 23 40.96 -28.01 12.21
CA GLY A 23 41.47 -26.82 11.53
C GLY A 23 41.53 -25.69 12.55
N ALA A 24 42.63 -24.95 12.55
CA ALA A 24 42.96 -23.93 13.54
C ALA A 24 41.80 -22.97 13.82
N VAL A 25 41.39 -22.89 15.09
CA VAL A 25 40.50 -21.83 15.58
C VAL A 25 41.35 -20.56 15.62
N THR A 26 41.23 -19.73 14.59
CA THR A 26 41.60 -18.32 14.74
C THR A 26 40.54 -17.69 15.60
N GLU A 27 40.89 -17.30 16.83
CA GLU A 27 40.04 -16.40 17.62
C GLU A 27 39.74 -15.16 16.75
N GLU A 28 38.47 -14.96 16.38
CA GLU A 28 38.05 -13.67 15.86
C GLU A 28 38.24 -12.65 16.99
N PRO A 29 39.02 -11.58 16.78
CA PRO A 29 39.13 -10.53 17.78
C PRO A 29 37.76 -9.88 17.93
N ALA A 30 37.19 -9.96 19.14
CA ALA A 30 35.96 -9.26 19.48
C ALA A 30 36.18 -7.75 19.29
N LEU A 31 35.57 -7.18 18.26
CA LEU A 31 35.53 -5.75 18.05
C LEU A 31 34.78 -5.09 19.22
N PRO A 32 35.26 -3.96 19.75
CA PRO A 32 34.61 -3.29 20.87
C PRO A 32 33.18 -2.92 20.50
N ALA A 33 32.25 -3.24 21.38
CA ALA A 33 30.86 -2.80 21.31
C ALA A 33 30.77 -1.28 21.52
N THR A 34 31.13 -0.50 20.51
CA THR A 34 30.80 0.91 20.46
C THR A 34 29.32 1.02 20.08
N GLY A 35 28.48 1.43 21.03
CA GLY A 35 27.06 1.73 20.88
C GLY A 35 26.77 2.92 19.96
N GLY A 36 27.25 2.82 18.72
CA GLY A 36 27.15 3.82 17.66
C GLY A 36 27.17 3.12 16.31
N GLY A 37 26.45 2.00 16.18
CA GLY A 37 26.28 1.35 14.89
C GLY A 37 25.71 2.35 13.91
N ARG A 38 26.55 2.82 12.96
CA ARG A 38 26.08 3.52 11.78
C ARG A 38 24.96 2.67 11.21
N ARG A 39 23.74 3.21 11.21
CA ARG A 39 22.65 2.64 10.42
C ARG A 39 23.25 2.49 9.01
N PRO A 40 23.25 1.29 8.41
CA PRO A 40 23.76 1.15 7.07
C PRO A 40 23.02 2.19 6.22
N GLU A 41 23.76 3.15 5.69
CA GLU A 41 23.26 4.03 4.65
C GLU A 41 23.11 3.13 3.43
N HIS A 42 21.98 2.44 3.36
CA HIS A 42 21.56 1.82 2.11
C HIS A 42 21.40 2.99 1.13
N PRO A 43 22.14 3.00 0.01
CA PRO A 43 21.84 3.93 -1.06
C PRO A 43 20.34 3.84 -1.31
N MET A 44 19.65 4.99 -1.35
CA MET A 44 18.24 5.01 -1.70
C MET A 44 18.11 4.55 -3.16
N GLU A 45 18.09 3.25 -3.37
CA GLU A 45 17.69 2.68 -4.65
C GLU A 45 16.27 3.13 -4.90
N LYS A 46 16.07 3.74 -6.08
CA LYS A 46 14.77 4.17 -6.55
C LYS A 46 13.79 2.99 -6.46
N MET A 47 12.61 3.20 -5.88
CA MET A 47 11.61 2.15 -5.74
C MET A 47 11.34 1.46 -7.07
N ARG A 48 11.39 0.12 -7.06
CA ARG A 48 11.08 -0.69 -8.25
C ARG A 48 9.66 -0.41 -8.73
N THR A 49 9.46 -0.48 -10.04
CA THR A 49 8.16 -0.33 -10.68
C THR A 49 7.77 -1.58 -11.47
N ARG A 50 6.48 -1.70 -11.79
CA ARG A 50 5.91 -2.70 -12.68
C ARG A 50 4.89 -2.04 -13.61
N PRO A 51 4.90 -2.35 -14.91
CA PRO A 51 3.92 -1.82 -15.84
C PRO A 51 2.53 -2.42 -15.56
N ILE A 52 1.48 -1.60 -15.67
CA ILE A 52 0.10 -2.08 -15.82
C ILE A 52 -0.02 -2.69 -17.23
N PRO A 53 -0.39 -3.98 -17.39
CA PRO A 53 -0.34 -4.65 -18.69
C PRO A 53 -1.10 -3.97 -19.82
N SER A 54 -2.24 -3.34 -19.51
CA SER A 54 -3.09 -2.69 -20.52
C SER A 54 -2.66 -1.27 -20.90
N THR A 55 -1.92 -0.56 -20.04
CA THR A 55 -1.59 0.86 -20.25
C THR A 55 -0.10 1.13 -20.33
N GLY A 56 0.75 0.24 -19.84
CA GLY A 56 2.19 0.43 -19.70
C GLY A 56 2.59 1.40 -18.58
N GLU A 57 1.65 1.89 -17.76
CA GLU A 57 1.98 2.81 -16.67
C GLU A 57 2.83 2.10 -15.60
N GLU A 58 3.98 2.68 -15.26
CA GLU A 58 4.97 2.11 -14.35
C GLU A 58 4.60 2.30 -12.87
N LEU A 59 3.74 1.45 -12.32
CA LEU A 59 3.32 1.53 -10.92
C LEU A 59 4.45 1.12 -9.95
N PRO A 60 4.72 1.88 -8.88
CA PRO A 60 5.63 1.46 -7.82
C PRO A 60 5.13 0.18 -7.14
N VAL A 61 6.07 -0.68 -6.75
CA VAL A 61 5.73 -1.98 -6.13
C VAL A 61 5.22 -1.87 -4.68
N ILE A 62 5.35 -0.70 -4.05
CA ILE A 62 4.82 -0.41 -2.72
C ILE A 62 3.78 0.71 -2.83
N GLY A 63 2.62 0.48 -2.23
CA GLY A 63 1.56 1.48 -2.03
C GLY A 63 1.22 1.68 -0.57
N MET A 64 0.44 2.72 -0.28
CA MET A 64 0.01 3.12 1.04
C MET A 64 -1.50 2.96 1.18
N GLY A 65 -1.93 2.06 2.06
CA GLY A 65 -3.31 1.96 2.48
C GLY A 65 -3.62 2.95 3.61
N THR A 66 -4.83 3.50 3.60
CA THR A 66 -5.24 4.58 4.52
C THR A 66 -6.12 4.10 5.68
N TRP A 67 -6.48 2.81 5.73
CA TRP A 67 -7.38 2.27 6.74
C TRP A 67 -6.83 2.48 8.16
N ARG A 68 -7.65 3.10 9.02
CA ARG A 68 -7.39 3.48 10.43
C ARG A 68 -6.33 4.57 10.62
N THR A 69 -5.25 4.57 9.84
CA THR A 69 -4.15 5.52 10.01
C THR A 69 -4.50 6.93 9.54
N PHE A 70 -5.39 7.06 8.57
CA PHE A 70 -5.85 8.36 8.04
C PHE A 70 -7.25 8.75 8.55
N ASP A 71 -7.86 7.95 9.44
CA ASP A 71 -9.14 8.29 10.06
C ASP A 71 -8.91 9.25 11.25
N VAL A 72 -8.45 10.47 10.93
CA VAL A 72 -8.15 11.54 11.88
C VAL A 72 -9.04 12.74 11.59
N SER A 73 -9.17 13.66 12.55
CA SER A 73 -9.90 14.92 12.30
C SER A 73 -9.14 15.77 11.26
N PRO A 74 -9.80 16.34 10.23
CA PRO A 74 -9.17 17.29 9.33
C PRO A 74 -8.77 18.60 10.03
N ASP A 75 -9.33 18.89 11.20
CA ASP A 75 -8.95 20.04 12.02
C ASP A 75 -7.73 19.79 12.92
N ASP A 76 -7.24 18.55 13.02
CA ASP A 76 -6.05 18.21 13.80
C ASP A 76 -4.78 18.48 12.97
N SER A 77 -4.31 19.73 13.02
CA SER A 77 -3.14 20.18 12.28
C SER A 77 -1.86 19.39 12.60
N SER A 78 -1.73 18.89 13.83
CA SER A 78 -0.60 18.08 14.28
C SER A 78 -0.61 16.72 13.56
N LYS A 79 -1.75 16.02 13.58
CA LYS A 79 -1.90 14.73 12.87
C LYS A 79 -1.80 14.87 11.36
N LEU A 80 -2.35 15.92 10.78
CA LEU A 80 -2.15 16.18 9.36
C LEU A 80 -0.67 16.45 9.04
N GLY A 81 0.09 17.11 9.94
CA GLY A 81 1.53 17.28 9.82
C GLY A 81 2.30 15.96 9.79
N GLU A 82 2.00 15.05 10.73
CA GLU A 82 2.58 13.70 10.77
C GLU A 82 2.29 12.92 9.47
N LEU A 83 1.05 12.96 8.97
CA LEU A 83 0.65 12.26 7.75
C LEU A 83 1.29 12.86 6.49
N ARG A 84 1.43 14.18 6.41
CA ARG A 84 2.16 14.84 5.31
C ARG A 84 3.61 14.39 5.26
N GLU A 85 4.26 14.27 6.42
CA GLU A 85 5.64 13.78 6.50
C GLU A 85 5.77 12.32 6.04
N VAL A 86 4.80 11.48 6.38
CA VAL A 86 4.73 10.08 5.91
C VAL A 86 4.54 10.02 4.39
N VAL A 87 3.63 10.80 3.82
CA VAL A 87 3.40 10.87 2.37
C VAL A 87 4.63 11.41 1.65
N ARG A 88 5.27 12.47 2.19
CA ARG A 88 6.52 13.03 1.64
C ARG A 88 7.61 11.96 1.55
N ARG A 89 7.84 11.20 2.62
CA ARG A 89 8.83 10.12 2.65
C ARG A 89 8.53 9.00 1.65
N LEU A 90 7.25 8.63 1.49
CA LEU A 90 6.84 7.68 0.46
C LEU A 90 7.24 8.19 -0.94
N PHE A 91 6.97 9.46 -1.21
CA PHE A 91 7.21 10.08 -2.52
C PHE A 91 8.69 10.24 -2.82
N GLU A 92 9.50 10.61 -1.82
CA GLU A 92 10.96 10.66 -1.93
C GLU A 92 11.59 9.30 -2.21
N ALA A 93 11.01 8.22 -1.69
CA ALA A 93 11.42 6.86 -2.02
C ALA A 93 10.96 6.40 -3.43
N GLY A 94 10.12 7.18 -4.12
CA GLY A 94 9.56 6.86 -5.44
C GLY A 94 8.19 6.17 -5.40
N GLY A 95 7.58 6.02 -4.22
CA GLY A 95 6.22 5.54 -4.06
C GLY A 95 5.20 6.63 -4.39
N ARG A 96 4.05 6.24 -4.94
CA ARG A 96 2.98 7.21 -5.29
C ARG A 96 1.57 6.61 -5.29
N VAL A 97 1.40 5.36 -4.86
CA VAL A 97 0.09 4.68 -4.82
C VAL A 97 -0.56 4.90 -3.47
N ILE A 98 -1.75 5.49 -3.45
CA ILE A 98 -2.56 5.72 -2.24
C ILE A 98 -3.91 5.02 -2.42
N ASP A 99 -4.24 4.06 -1.55
CA ASP A 99 -5.50 3.30 -1.59
C ASP A 99 -6.38 3.62 -0.38
N SER A 100 -7.59 4.11 -0.66
CA SER A 100 -8.58 4.51 0.33
C SER A 100 -9.93 3.82 0.11
N SER A 101 -10.95 4.24 0.86
CA SER A 101 -12.31 3.70 0.74
C SER A 101 -13.31 4.61 1.47
N PRO A 102 -14.57 4.72 1.00
CA PRO A 102 -15.62 5.46 1.69
C PRO A 102 -15.93 4.92 3.10
N MET A 103 -15.69 3.63 3.35
CA MET A 103 -15.85 3.06 4.70
C MET A 103 -14.67 3.32 5.67
N TYR A 104 -13.59 3.98 5.27
CA TYR A 104 -12.42 4.22 6.12
C TYR A 104 -12.53 5.52 6.94
N GLY A 105 -13.74 5.83 7.43
CA GLY A 105 -13.99 7.05 8.19
C GLY A 105 -13.65 8.29 7.37
N ARG A 106 -12.77 9.15 7.89
CA ARG A 106 -12.35 10.41 7.25
C ARG A 106 -11.18 10.28 6.28
N ALA A 107 -10.71 9.06 6.01
CA ALA A 107 -9.46 8.84 5.28
C ALA A 107 -9.43 9.46 3.87
N GLU A 108 -10.54 9.45 3.12
CA GLU A 108 -10.60 10.07 1.77
C GLU A 108 -10.43 11.59 1.82
N GLU A 109 -11.04 12.25 2.80
CA GLU A 109 -10.89 13.68 3.04
C GLU A 109 -9.47 14.02 3.47
N VAL A 110 -8.93 13.24 4.42
CA VAL A 110 -7.56 13.41 4.90
C VAL A 110 -6.54 13.23 3.77
N VAL A 111 -6.75 12.27 2.86
CA VAL A 111 -5.94 12.13 1.64
C VAL A 111 -5.92 13.44 0.84
N GLY A 112 -7.08 14.07 0.61
CA GLY A 112 -7.18 15.35 -0.08
C GLY A 112 -6.42 16.50 0.62
N HIS A 113 -6.21 16.43 1.93
CA HIS A 113 -5.47 17.42 2.70
C HIS A 113 -3.96 17.21 2.77
N VAL A 114 -3.49 15.96 2.58
CA VAL A 114 -2.08 15.60 2.85
C VAL A 114 -1.32 15.13 1.62
N VAL A 115 -1.99 14.68 0.58
CA VAL A 115 -1.35 14.30 -0.68
C VAL A 115 -1.10 15.56 -1.52
N PRO A 116 0.15 15.86 -1.91
CA PRO A 116 0.44 17.03 -2.72
C PRO A 116 -0.04 16.83 -4.17
N ALA A 117 -0.30 17.92 -4.87
CA ALA A 117 -0.65 17.88 -6.29
C ALA A 117 0.51 17.41 -7.20
N SER A 118 1.76 17.59 -6.74
CA SER A 118 2.97 17.20 -7.47
C SER A 118 4.03 16.61 -6.53
N PRO A 119 4.70 15.49 -6.90
CA PRO A 119 4.41 14.67 -8.08
C PRO A 119 3.02 14.02 -8.00
N LYS A 120 2.44 13.70 -9.17
CA LYS A 120 1.09 13.13 -9.26
C LYS A 120 1.02 11.77 -8.55
N ALA A 121 0.09 11.63 -7.62
CA ALA A 121 -0.26 10.36 -7.01
C ALA A 121 -1.10 9.48 -7.96
N PHE A 122 -0.97 8.15 -7.81
CA PHE A 122 -1.93 7.17 -8.29
C PHE A 122 -2.94 6.93 -7.15
N LEU A 123 -4.17 7.39 -7.33
CA LEU A 123 -5.23 7.35 -6.34
C LEU A 123 -6.19 6.19 -6.63
N ALA A 124 -6.37 5.34 -5.62
CA ALA A 124 -7.34 4.26 -5.64
C ALA A 124 -8.39 4.46 -4.53
N THR A 125 -9.64 4.17 -4.85
CA THR A 125 -10.71 4.04 -3.86
C THR A 125 -11.72 2.98 -4.28
N LYS A 126 -12.82 2.88 -3.54
CA LYS A 126 -13.77 1.77 -3.60
C LYS A 126 -15.21 2.28 -3.62
N VAL A 127 -16.11 1.47 -4.16
CA VAL A 127 -17.56 1.59 -3.94
C VAL A 127 -18.02 0.47 -2.99
N TRP A 128 -18.79 0.85 -1.98
CA TRP A 128 -19.39 -0.03 -0.99
C TRP A 128 -20.79 0.51 -0.62
N THR A 129 -21.75 0.23 -1.49
CA THR A 129 -23.17 0.56 -1.32
C THR A 129 -24.00 -0.29 -2.29
N SER A 130 -25.33 -0.20 -2.23
CA SER A 130 -26.25 -0.85 -3.17
C SER A 130 -27.02 0.20 -3.97
N GLY A 131 -27.37 -0.14 -5.20
CA GLY A 131 -28.06 0.76 -6.13
C GLY A 131 -27.08 1.54 -7.02
N ARG A 132 -27.46 1.74 -8.28
CA ARG A 132 -26.63 2.40 -9.29
C ARG A 132 -26.38 3.86 -8.95
N GLU A 133 -27.44 4.60 -8.63
CA GLU A 133 -27.40 6.03 -8.38
C GLU A 133 -26.59 6.34 -7.12
N GLU A 134 -26.81 5.57 -6.05
CA GLU A 134 -26.04 5.68 -4.80
C GLU A 134 -24.56 5.30 -5.01
N GLY A 135 -24.29 4.26 -5.80
CA GLY A 135 -22.93 3.89 -6.20
C GLY A 135 -22.22 5.03 -6.93
N ILE A 136 -22.87 5.64 -7.92
CA ILE A 136 -22.35 6.79 -8.66
C ILE A 136 -22.09 7.96 -7.72
N ALA A 137 -23.05 8.29 -6.86
CA ALA A 137 -22.94 9.40 -5.92
C ALA A 137 -21.78 9.19 -4.92
N GLN A 138 -21.61 7.97 -4.39
CA GLN A 138 -20.50 7.63 -3.50
C GLN A 138 -19.16 7.74 -4.22
N MET A 139 -19.03 7.17 -5.42
CA MET A 139 -17.79 7.24 -6.22
C MET A 139 -17.39 8.69 -6.53
N GLN A 140 -18.34 9.52 -6.97
CA GLN A 140 -18.09 10.94 -7.24
C GLN A 140 -17.70 11.73 -5.98
N ARG A 141 -18.34 11.43 -4.85
CA ARG A 141 -17.98 12.01 -3.55
C ARG A 141 -16.54 11.65 -3.18
N SER A 142 -16.14 10.39 -3.31
CA SER A 142 -14.78 9.94 -3.04
C SER A 142 -13.74 10.66 -3.90
N MET A 143 -14.00 10.81 -5.21
CA MET A 143 -13.14 11.58 -6.12
C MET A 143 -12.99 13.03 -5.69
N LYS A 144 -14.07 13.65 -5.22
CA LYS A 144 -14.05 15.03 -4.69
C LYS A 144 -13.22 15.12 -3.42
N LEU A 145 -13.47 14.25 -2.45
CA LEU A 145 -12.76 14.24 -1.16
C LEU A 145 -11.25 14.06 -1.33
N MET A 146 -10.84 13.19 -2.25
CA MET A 146 -9.43 12.93 -2.55
C MET A 146 -8.78 13.96 -3.49
N GLY A 147 -9.48 15.06 -3.82
CA GLY A 147 -8.94 16.13 -4.67
C GLY A 147 -8.69 15.72 -6.13
N ALA A 148 -9.36 14.69 -6.63
CA ALA A 148 -9.14 14.11 -7.95
C ALA A 148 -10.10 14.64 -9.04
N GLN A 149 -10.77 15.76 -8.80
CA GLN A 149 -11.72 16.34 -9.75
C GLN A 149 -11.01 16.89 -10.99
N GLY A 150 -11.66 16.82 -12.16
CA GLY A 150 -11.15 17.39 -13.41
C GLY A 150 -10.18 16.50 -14.19
N ARG A 151 -10.00 15.24 -13.78
CA ARG A 151 -9.25 14.22 -14.53
C ARG A 151 -9.88 12.84 -14.36
N PRO A 152 -9.55 11.88 -15.24
CA PRO A 152 -9.94 10.49 -15.02
C PRO A 152 -9.34 9.94 -13.73
N PHE A 153 -10.13 9.20 -12.96
CA PHE A 153 -9.67 8.60 -11.70
C PHE A 153 -8.80 7.37 -11.98
N ASP A 154 -7.72 7.16 -11.22
CA ASP A 154 -6.73 6.12 -11.62
C ASP A 154 -7.25 4.70 -11.38
N LEU A 155 -7.94 4.46 -10.25
CA LEU A 155 -8.51 3.15 -9.94
C LEU A 155 -9.73 3.24 -9.03
N MET A 156 -10.91 2.94 -9.57
CA MET A 156 -12.12 2.69 -8.79
C MET A 156 -12.41 1.19 -8.70
N GLN A 157 -12.57 0.69 -7.47
CA GLN A 157 -12.74 -0.73 -7.18
C GLN A 157 -14.13 -1.00 -6.58
N ILE A 158 -14.61 -2.24 -6.70
CA ILE A 158 -15.76 -2.70 -5.92
C ILE A 158 -15.20 -3.32 -4.65
N HIS A 159 -15.55 -2.80 -3.46
CA HIS A 159 -14.89 -3.19 -2.21
C HIS A 159 -15.04 -4.68 -1.90
N ASN A 160 -16.21 -5.23 -2.21
CA ASN A 160 -16.56 -6.63 -1.99
C ASN A 160 -17.71 -7.02 -2.94
N LEU A 161 -18.44 -8.08 -2.63
CA LEU A 161 -19.53 -8.57 -3.49
C LEU A 161 -20.86 -7.83 -3.33
N VAL A 162 -20.93 -6.78 -2.49
CA VAL A 162 -22.13 -5.95 -2.38
C VAL A 162 -22.40 -5.28 -3.73
N ASP A 163 -23.56 -5.63 -4.31
CA ASP A 163 -24.09 -5.11 -5.57
C ASP A 163 -23.08 -5.02 -6.73
N TRP A 164 -22.12 -5.95 -6.77
CA TRP A 164 -20.98 -5.86 -7.68
C TRP A 164 -21.37 -5.86 -9.16
N ARG A 165 -22.51 -6.48 -9.53
CA ARG A 165 -22.96 -6.51 -10.94
C ARG A 165 -23.37 -5.12 -11.41
N THR A 166 -24.11 -4.40 -10.58
CA THR A 166 -24.55 -3.03 -10.84
C THR A 166 -23.33 -2.12 -10.95
N HIS A 167 -22.42 -2.20 -9.98
CA HIS A 167 -21.21 -1.38 -10.00
C HIS A 167 -20.26 -1.74 -11.13
N ALA A 168 -20.09 -3.02 -11.46
CA ALA A 168 -19.25 -3.45 -12.58
C ALA A 168 -19.79 -2.95 -13.92
N ALA A 169 -21.10 -2.91 -14.12
CA ALA A 169 -21.71 -2.32 -15.32
C ALA A 169 -21.38 -0.82 -15.41
N THR A 170 -21.50 -0.07 -14.31
CA THR A 170 -21.15 1.35 -14.26
C THR A 170 -19.65 1.59 -14.50
N LEU A 171 -18.77 0.84 -13.84
CA LEU A 171 -17.31 1.00 -13.97
C LEU A 171 -16.81 0.67 -15.37
N LYS A 172 -17.42 -0.31 -16.06
CA LYS A 172 -17.14 -0.58 -17.47
C LYS A 172 -17.50 0.60 -18.36
N GLN A 173 -18.70 1.17 -18.18
CA GLN A 173 -19.14 2.35 -18.93
C GLN A 173 -18.19 3.55 -18.71
N TRP A 174 -17.76 3.80 -17.48
CA TRP A 174 -16.82 4.88 -17.17
C TRP A 174 -15.44 4.66 -17.80
N LYS A 175 -14.94 3.41 -17.75
CA LYS A 175 -13.69 3.05 -18.40
C LYS A 175 -13.74 3.25 -19.92
N GLU A 176 -14.84 2.87 -20.56
CA GLU A 176 -15.07 3.09 -22.00
C GLU A 176 -15.17 4.58 -22.35
N ALA A 177 -15.76 5.38 -21.46
CA ALA A 177 -15.85 6.84 -21.60
C ALA A 177 -14.54 7.58 -21.26
N GLY A 178 -13.56 6.90 -20.66
CA GLY A 178 -12.29 7.50 -20.23
C GLY A 178 -12.42 8.43 -19.03
N THR A 179 -13.35 8.15 -18.11
CA THR A 179 -13.65 8.96 -16.91
C THR A 179 -13.30 8.24 -15.62
#